data_AF-A0A0P7D954-F1
#
_entry.id   AF-A0A0P7D954-F1
#
_cell.length_a   1.000
_cell.length_b   1.000
_cell.length_c   1.000
_cell.angle_alpha   90.00
_cell.angle_beta   90.00
_cell.angle_gamma   90.00
#
_symmetry.space_group_name_H-M   'P 1'
#
loop_
_entity.id
_entity.type
_entity.pdbx_description
1 polymer ?
#
loop_
_entity_poly.entity_id
_entity_poly.type
_entity_poly.pdbx_seq_one_letter_code
_entity_poly.pdbx_strand_id
1 'polypeptide(L)'
;MLCAMAVGHFGSIKPFHATVFAGLENDYGVRDGRNAPLGTTLRYAAFGLTIIGDWLGKPLDLDKHALPRDPAWGQLVAHWREPDPDKLAPILVAACDTHVERIALTSRELDSGNFEFGSPFEAVYPAEILAILNLRRSLGLTNPSPIEHPLMQTPYARLTCPPGMRFEPDELLVQFLAAVCKHDPAAMPDGLYEAVLQTNSAN
;
A
#
# COMPACT_ATOMS: atom_id res chain seq x y z
N MET A 1 2.99 -4.50 -0.36
CA MET A 1 1.57 -4.72 0.01
C MET A 1 0.80 -3.42 0.15
N LEU A 2 1.31 -2.42 0.90
CA LEU A 2 0.62 -1.12 1.04
C LEU A 2 0.32 -0.45 -0.31
N CYS A 3 1.26 -0.41 -1.26
CA CYS A 3 0.98 0.12 -2.61
C CYS A 3 -0.19 -0.60 -3.31
N ALA A 4 -0.31 -1.92 -3.17
CA ALA A 4 -1.43 -2.67 -3.74
C ALA A 4 -2.76 -2.30 -3.08
N MET A 5 -2.78 -2.10 -1.76
CA MET A 5 -3.97 -1.58 -1.05
C MET A 5 -4.29 -0.13 -1.43
N ALA A 6 -3.26 0.70 -1.63
CA ALA A 6 -3.37 2.09 -2.04
C ALA A 6 -4.05 2.25 -3.40
N VAL A 7 -3.95 1.23 -4.28
CA VAL A 7 -4.66 1.17 -5.56
C VAL A 7 -5.87 0.22 -5.55
N GLY A 8 -6.32 -0.22 -4.37
CA GLY A 8 -7.54 -1.02 -4.23
C GLY A 8 -7.42 -2.52 -4.60
N HIS A 9 -6.21 -3.03 -4.83
CA HIS A 9 -5.97 -4.43 -5.25
C HIS A 9 -5.96 -5.41 -4.06
N PHE A 10 -7.05 -5.47 -3.30
CA PHE A 10 -7.16 -6.28 -2.07
C PHE A 10 -7.02 -7.79 -2.28
N GLY A 11 -7.41 -8.32 -3.44
CA GLY A 11 -7.34 -9.75 -3.75
C GLY A 11 -5.92 -10.34 -3.66
N SER A 12 -4.90 -9.50 -3.85
CA SER A 12 -3.49 -9.90 -3.77
C SER A 12 -2.92 -9.94 -2.35
N ILE A 13 -3.57 -9.28 -1.38
CA ILE A 13 -2.97 -9.05 -0.06
C ILE A 13 -2.92 -10.32 0.78
N LYS A 14 -3.99 -11.12 0.79
CA LYS A 14 -4.01 -12.37 1.56
C LYS A 14 -2.95 -13.38 1.08
N PRO A 15 -2.79 -13.64 -0.24
CA PRO A 15 -1.65 -14.41 -0.75
C PRO A 15 -0.29 -13.86 -0.32
N PHE A 16 -0.03 -12.56 -0.49
CA PHE A 16 1.25 -11.97 -0.12
C PHE A 16 1.54 -12.05 1.37
N HIS A 17 0.55 -11.76 2.21
CA HIS A 17 0.66 -11.91 3.66
C HIS A 17 1.00 -13.36 4.04
N ALA A 18 0.31 -14.34 3.45
CA ALA A 18 0.60 -15.75 3.70
C ALA A 18 2.04 -16.12 3.30
N THR A 19 2.52 -15.66 2.14
CA THR A 19 3.89 -15.90 1.68
C THR A 19 4.93 -15.28 2.62
N VAL A 20 4.72 -14.03 3.07
CA VAL A 20 5.64 -13.36 4.00
C VAL A 20 5.75 -14.14 5.31
N PHE A 21 4.63 -14.54 5.90
CA PHE A 21 4.64 -15.30 7.16
C PHE A 21 5.14 -16.73 7.00
N ALA A 22 4.84 -17.40 5.90
CA ALA A 22 5.45 -18.69 5.60
C ALA A 22 6.98 -18.57 5.51
N GLY A 23 7.50 -17.48 4.94
CA GLY A 23 8.92 -17.17 4.92
C GLY A 23 9.51 -16.93 6.31
N LEU A 24 8.84 -16.12 7.14
CA LEU A 24 9.25 -15.83 8.52
C LEU A 24 9.23 -17.06 9.43
N GLU A 25 8.28 -17.99 9.22
CA GLU A 25 8.12 -19.17 10.08
C GLU A 25 8.98 -20.36 9.67
N ASN A 26 9.32 -20.47 8.37
CA ASN A 26 10.07 -21.60 7.82
C ASN A 26 11.50 -21.24 7.42
N ASP A 27 12.01 -20.08 7.85
CA ASP A 27 13.40 -19.63 7.64
C ASP A 27 13.84 -19.61 6.16
N TYR A 28 12.88 -19.37 5.23
CA TYR A 28 13.13 -19.33 3.78
C TYR A 28 13.85 -18.02 3.37
N GLY A 29 15.07 -17.83 3.86
CA GLY A 29 15.91 -16.67 3.53
C GLY A 29 15.38 -15.32 4.02
N VAL A 30 14.27 -15.31 4.78
CA VAL A 30 13.80 -14.12 5.48
C VAL A 30 14.60 -14.04 6.78
N ARG A 31 15.66 -13.24 6.75
CA ARG A 31 16.59 -13.07 7.89
C ARG A 31 15.80 -12.79 9.18
N ASP A 32 16.16 -13.50 10.25
CA ASP A 32 15.69 -13.22 11.60
C ASP A 32 15.85 -11.71 11.90
N GLY A 33 14.73 -11.03 12.21
CA GLY A 33 14.73 -9.61 12.58
C GLY A 33 15.62 -9.29 13.78
N ARG A 34 16.01 -10.32 14.56
CA ARG A 34 17.00 -10.21 15.65
C ARG A 34 18.41 -9.81 15.18
N ASN A 35 18.74 -9.98 13.90
CA ASN A 35 20.03 -9.63 13.30
C ASN A 35 19.89 -8.73 12.07
N ALA A 36 19.01 -7.73 12.14
CA ALA A 36 18.87 -6.73 11.08
C ALA A 36 20.23 -6.04 10.83
N PRO A 37 20.65 -5.83 9.57
CA PRO A 37 21.85 -5.04 9.26
C PRO A 37 21.79 -3.68 9.97
N LEU A 38 22.94 -3.22 10.47
CA LEU A 38 23.08 -1.86 11.00
C LEU A 38 22.51 -0.86 9.97
N GLY A 39 21.50 -0.10 10.38
CA GLY A 39 20.81 0.87 9.51
C GLY A 39 19.48 0.41 8.90
N THR A 40 18.98 -0.81 9.17
CA THR A 40 17.59 -1.15 8.79
C THR A 40 16.68 -1.10 10.01
N THR A 41 15.65 -0.26 9.98
CA THR A 41 14.76 -0.11 11.13
C THR A 41 13.49 -0.93 11.01
N LEU A 42 13.16 -1.53 9.86
CA LEU A 42 11.95 -2.37 9.65
C LEU A 42 10.61 -1.77 10.15
N ARG A 43 10.59 -0.50 10.58
CA ARG A 43 9.46 0.17 11.23
C ARG A 43 8.28 0.28 10.30
N TYR A 44 8.51 0.78 9.08
CA TYR A 44 7.50 0.84 8.02
C TYR A 44 6.90 -0.54 7.69
N ALA A 45 7.72 -1.60 7.66
CA ALA A 45 7.25 -2.96 7.44
C ALA A 45 6.40 -3.48 8.61
N ALA A 46 6.85 -3.24 9.85
CA ALA A 46 6.12 -3.62 11.06
C ALA A 46 4.76 -2.91 11.13
N PHE A 47 4.73 -1.60 10.83
CA PHE A 47 3.51 -0.80 10.70
C PHE A 47 2.54 -1.42 9.68
N GLY A 48 3.00 -1.63 8.44
CA GLY A 48 2.14 -2.15 7.37
C GLY A 48 1.61 -3.55 7.67
N LEU A 49 2.46 -4.44 8.18
CA LEU A 49 2.05 -5.79 8.59
C LEU A 49 1.08 -5.79 9.77
N THR A 50 1.19 -4.82 10.69
CA THR A 50 0.25 -4.71 11.82
C THR A 50 -1.16 -4.36 11.32
N ILE A 51 -1.30 -3.35 10.45
CA ILE A 51 -2.58 -2.97 9.84
C ILE A 51 -3.18 -4.15 9.05
N ILE A 52 -2.36 -4.80 8.22
CA ILE A 52 -2.83 -5.92 7.38
C ILE A 52 -3.24 -7.11 8.25
N GLY A 53 -2.44 -7.44 9.27
CA GLY A 53 -2.75 -8.50 10.21
C GLY A 53 -4.07 -8.25 10.94
N ASP A 54 -4.26 -7.03 11.48
CA ASP A 54 -5.53 -6.63 12.10
C ASP A 54 -6.71 -6.75 11.13
N TRP A 55 -6.54 -6.28 9.89
CA TRP A 55 -7.58 -6.38 8.86
C TRP A 55 -7.96 -7.84 8.55
N LEU A 56 -6.98 -8.73 8.45
CA LEU A 56 -7.18 -10.15 8.15
C LEU A 56 -7.64 -10.98 9.37
N GLY A 57 -7.80 -10.38 10.55
CA GLY A 57 -8.11 -11.10 11.79
C GLY A 57 -6.96 -11.99 12.28
N LYS A 58 -5.73 -11.63 11.90
CA LYS A 58 -4.47 -12.32 12.24
C LYS A 58 -3.46 -11.30 12.76
N PRO A 59 -3.66 -10.77 13.98
CA PRO A 59 -2.80 -9.71 14.51
C PRO A 59 -1.33 -10.15 14.55
N LEU A 60 -0.44 -9.23 14.18
CA LEU A 60 1.00 -9.46 14.16
C LEU A 60 1.56 -9.48 15.58
N ASP A 61 2.28 -10.55 15.92
CA ASP A 61 3.10 -10.63 17.13
C ASP A 61 4.48 -10.02 16.85
N LEU A 62 4.64 -8.74 17.20
CA LEU A 62 5.88 -8.00 16.98
C LEU A 62 7.06 -8.62 17.75
N ASP A 63 6.81 -9.11 18.96
CA ASP A 63 7.86 -9.62 19.85
C ASP A 63 8.35 -10.99 19.37
N LYS A 64 7.43 -11.87 18.93
CA LYS A 64 7.78 -13.16 18.28
C LYS A 64 8.73 -12.97 17.10
N HIS A 65 8.51 -11.93 16.29
CA HIS A 65 9.25 -11.67 15.06
C HIS A 65 10.38 -10.64 15.22
N ALA A 66 10.63 -10.16 16.45
CA ALA A 66 11.62 -9.11 16.74
C ALA A 66 11.46 -7.85 15.86
N LEU A 67 10.20 -7.49 15.56
CA LEU A 67 9.87 -6.30 14.77
C LEU A 67 9.74 -5.09 15.71
N PRO A 68 10.25 -3.91 15.31
CA PRO A 68 10.22 -2.75 16.18
C PRO A 68 8.83 -2.13 16.24
N ARG A 69 8.55 -1.54 17.40
CA ARG A 69 7.39 -0.66 17.59
C ARG A 69 7.77 0.74 17.17
N ASP A 70 6.86 1.41 16.49
CA ASP A 70 7.05 2.79 16.04
C ASP A 70 5.96 3.70 16.57
N PRO A 71 6.26 4.56 17.55
CA PRO A 71 5.29 5.50 18.10
C PRO A 71 4.71 6.46 17.05
N ALA A 72 5.47 6.83 16.01
CA ALA A 72 5.02 7.78 14.99
C ALA A 72 3.83 7.21 14.19
N TRP A 73 3.88 5.92 13.86
CA TRP A 73 2.79 5.22 13.21
C TRP A 73 1.72 4.70 14.20
N GLY A 74 2.00 4.72 15.51
CA GLY A 74 1.20 4.06 16.54
C GLY A 74 -0.26 4.54 16.62
N GLN A 75 -0.49 5.84 16.47
CA GLN A 75 -1.85 6.40 16.48
C GLN A 75 -2.67 5.90 15.28
N LEU A 76 -2.05 5.86 14.10
CA LEU A 76 -2.70 5.37 12.89
C LEU A 76 -3.01 3.87 13.00
N VAL A 77 -2.07 3.07 13.55
CA VAL A 77 -2.30 1.65 13.86
C VAL A 77 -3.47 1.44 14.82
N ALA A 78 -3.58 2.26 15.86
CA ALA A 78 -4.64 2.11 16.85
C ALA A 78 -6.02 2.56 16.35
N HIS A 79 -6.07 3.54 15.46
CA HIS A 79 -7.30 4.26 15.12
C HIS A 79 -7.71 4.19 13.64
N TRP A 80 -7.05 3.39 12.80
CA TRP A 80 -7.41 3.30 11.37
C TRP A 80 -8.87 2.87 11.11
N ARG A 81 -9.53 2.20 12.08
CA ARG A 81 -10.95 1.83 12.04
C ARG A 81 -11.90 2.84 12.70
N GLU A 82 -11.41 3.99 13.16
CA GLU A 82 -12.23 5.03 13.82
C GLU A 82 -13.43 5.38 12.94
N PRO A 83 -14.68 5.17 13.42
CA PRO A 83 -15.88 5.43 12.63
C PRO A 83 -16.13 6.91 12.37
N ASP A 84 -15.70 7.79 13.28
CA ASP A 84 -15.87 9.23 13.16
C ASP A 84 -14.74 9.84 12.30
N PRO A 85 -15.04 10.32 11.07
CA PRO A 85 -14.01 10.90 10.20
C PRO A 85 -13.33 12.12 10.84
N ASP A 86 -14.03 12.89 11.67
CA ASP A 86 -13.46 14.11 12.28
C ASP A 86 -12.40 13.76 13.33
N LYS A 87 -12.54 12.61 14.01
CA LYS A 87 -11.53 12.09 14.94
C LYS A 87 -10.33 11.47 14.23
N LEU A 88 -10.54 10.88 13.05
CA LEU A 88 -9.46 10.30 12.26
C LEU A 88 -8.64 11.36 11.52
N ALA A 89 -9.26 12.47 11.12
CA ALA A 89 -8.60 13.55 10.37
C ALA A 89 -7.24 14.00 10.96
N PRO A 90 -7.13 14.38 12.24
CA PRO A 90 -5.85 14.80 12.82
C PRO A 90 -4.79 13.67 12.85
N ILE A 91 -5.22 12.41 12.93
CA ILE A 91 -4.33 11.25 12.92
C ILE A 91 -3.76 11.03 11.51
N LEU A 92 -4.56 11.22 10.47
CA LEU A 92 -4.09 11.16 9.08
C LEU A 92 -3.16 12.32 8.74
N VAL A 93 -3.39 13.52 9.28
CA VAL A 93 -2.47 14.65 9.13
C VAL A 93 -1.11 14.34 9.78
N ALA A 94 -1.11 13.85 11.02
CA ALA A 94 0.14 13.44 11.69
C ALA A 94 0.87 12.30 10.95
N ALA A 95 0.13 11.41 10.30
CA ALA A 95 0.70 10.38 9.43
C ALA A 95 1.35 10.98 8.17
N CYS A 96 0.77 12.06 7.61
CA CYS A 96 1.39 12.80 6.51
C CYS A 96 2.68 13.49 6.96
N ASP A 97 2.68 14.11 8.14
CA ASP A 97 3.89 14.72 8.71
C ASP A 97 4.99 13.66 8.88
N THR A 98 4.64 12.51 9.45
CA THR A 98 5.56 11.36 9.62
C THR A 98 6.12 10.90 8.29
N HIS A 99 5.31 10.84 7.23
CA HIS A 99 5.78 10.50 5.89
C HIS A 99 6.86 11.48 5.42
N VAL A 100 6.56 12.79 5.48
CA VAL A 100 7.47 13.84 5.01
C VAL A 100 8.78 13.87 5.80
N GLU A 101 8.71 13.73 7.12
CA GLU A 101 9.88 13.70 8.00
C GLU A 101 10.84 12.52 7.70
N ARG A 102 10.34 11.46 7.07
CA ARG A 102 11.07 10.21 6.83
C ARG A 102 11.47 10.00 5.37
N ILE A 103 11.44 11.07 4.58
CA ILE A 103 12.02 11.12 3.24
C ILE A 103 13.52 11.38 3.33
N ALA A 104 14.33 10.47 2.82
CA ALA A 104 15.74 10.72 2.56
C ALA A 104 15.88 11.50 1.24
N LEU A 105 16.56 12.63 1.28
CA LEU A 105 16.87 13.44 0.08
C LEU A 105 18.23 13.07 -0.52
N THR A 106 19.05 12.33 0.24
CA THR A 106 20.37 11.86 -0.16
C THR A 106 20.57 10.38 0.15
N SER A 107 21.46 9.70 -0.59
CA SER A 107 21.82 8.32 -0.29
C SER A 107 22.42 8.16 1.12
N ARG A 108 23.16 9.18 1.60
CA ARG A 108 23.72 9.17 2.96
C ARG A 108 22.65 9.17 4.05
N GLU A 109 21.58 9.93 3.86
CA GLU A 109 20.43 9.92 4.78
C GLU A 109 19.75 8.56 4.76
N LEU A 110 19.52 8.00 3.56
CA LEU A 110 18.92 6.69 3.40
C LEU A 110 19.76 5.60 4.13
N ASP A 111 21.07 5.62 3.95
CA ASP A 111 21.99 4.67 4.56
C ASP A 111 22.08 4.80 6.10
N SER A 112 21.59 5.91 6.68
CA SER A 112 21.57 6.09 8.14
C SER A 112 20.53 5.21 8.85
N GLY A 113 19.53 4.71 8.11
CA GLY A 113 18.42 3.92 8.65
C GLY A 113 17.32 4.71 9.36
N ASN A 114 17.46 6.02 9.46
CA ASN A 114 16.45 6.86 10.09
C ASN A 114 15.26 7.17 9.17
N PHE A 115 15.42 6.97 7.87
CA PHE A 115 14.45 7.30 6.84
C PHE A 115 13.83 6.03 6.25
N GLU A 116 12.59 6.16 5.78
CA GLU A 116 11.79 5.04 5.27
C GLU A 116 11.60 5.12 3.75
N PHE A 117 11.76 6.33 3.18
CA PHE A 117 11.50 6.62 1.78
C PHE A 117 12.77 7.14 1.13
N GLY A 118 13.30 6.39 0.17
CA GLY A 118 14.60 6.67 -0.44
C GLY A 118 14.54 7.08 -1.91
N SER A 119 13.37 6.91 -2.53
CA SER A 119 13.16 7.25 -3.94
C SER A 119 12.30 8.52 -4.10
N PRO A 120 12.49 9.27 -5.21
CA PRO A 120 11.64 10.42 -5.52
C PRO A 120 10.15 10.07 -5.62
N PHE A 121 9.83 8.83 -6.00
CA PHE A 121 8.45 8.36 -6.07
C PHE A 121 7.86 8.17 -4.68
N GLU A 122 8.58 7.47 -3.78
CA GLU A 122 8.14 7.28 -2.39
C GLU A 122 8.00 8.61 -1.66
N ALA A 123 8.81 9.62 -2.00
CA ALA A 123 8.75 10.95 -1.41
C ALA A 123 7.46 11.73 -1.73
N VAL A 124 6.77 11.41 -2.84
CA VAL A 124 5.57 12.12 -3.29
C VAL A 124 4.32 11.25 -3.28
N TYR A 125 4.47 9.93 -3.16
CA TYR A 125 3.38 8.97 -3.18
C TYR A 125 3.13 8.41 -1.76
N PRO A 126 2.12 8.91 -1.03
CA PRO A 126 1.82 8.48 0.34
C PRO A 126 1.06 7.15 0.37
N ALA A 127 1.75 6.06 0.00
CA ALA A 127 1.15 4.74 -0.18
C ALA A 127 0.41 4.26 1.07
N GLU A 128 0.96 4.50 2.26
CA GLU A 128 0.37 4.11 3.53
C GLU A 128 -0.94 4.83 3.84
N ILE A 129 -1.02 6.13 3.55
CA ILE A 129 -2.24 6.92 3.78
C ILE A 129 -3.32 6.48 2.79
N LEU A 130 -2.97 6.36 1.51
CA LEU A 130 -3.89 5.88 0.48
C LEU A 130 -4.36 4.45 0.74
N ALA A 131 -3.49 3.57 1.22
CA ALA A 131 -3.84 2.21 1.60
C ALA A 131 -4.92 2.17 2.67
N ILE A 132 -4.80 3.01 3.71
CA ILE A 132 -5.78 3.10 4.78
C ILE A 132 -7.09 3.67 4.28
N LEU A 133 -7.06 4.73 3.48
CA LEU A 133 -8.27 5.31 2.89
C LEU A 133 -9.02 4.29 2.02
N ASN A 134 -8.32 3.55 1.16
CA ASN A 134 -8.95 2.52 0.34
C ASN A 134 -9.42 1.33 1.17
N LEU A 135 -8.67 0.93 2.20
CA LEU A 135 -9.07 -0.14 3.11
C LEU A 135 -10.36 0.22 3.85
N ARG A 136 -10.43 1.42 4.43
CA ARG A 136 -11.62 1.95 5.09
C ARG A 136 -12.82 1.97 4.14
N ARG A 137 -12.65 2.49 2.92
CA ARG A 137 -13.68 2.48 1.88
C ARG A 137 -14.17 1.06 1.57
N SER A 138 -13.26 0.10 1.44
CA SER A 138 -13.61 -1.31 1.17
C SER A 138 -14.44 -1.95 2.29
N LEU A 139 -14.35 -1.41 3.50
CA LEU A 139 -15.11 -1.85 4.68
C LEU A 139 -16.37 -1.00 4.92
N GLY A 140 -16.69 -0.05 4.03
CA GLY A 140 -17.84 0.85 4.18
C GLY A 140 -17.64 1.97 5.22
N LEU A 141 -16.41 2.22 5.67
CA LEU A 141 -16.09 3.31 6.58
C LEU A 141 -15.93 4.63 5.82
N THR A 142 -16.52 5.70 6.35
CA THR A 142 -16.40 7.06 5.81
C THR A 142 -14.98 7.59 6.02
N ASN A 143 -14.36 8.12 4.97
CA ASN A 143 -13.06 8.77 5.08
C ASN A 143 -13.19 10.27 5.38
N PRO A 144 -12.22 10.87 6.09
CA PRO A 144 -12.15 12.32 6.23
C PRO A 144 -11.89 12.97 4.87
N SER A 145 -12.58 14.08 4.58
CA SER A 145 -12.39 14.84 3.33
C SER A 145 -12.79 16.30 3.53
N PRO A 146 -11.90 17.28 3.29
CA PRO A 146 -10.51 17.10 2.84
C PRO A 146 -9.57 16.66 3.97
N ILE A 147 -8.42 16.05 3.61
CA ILE A 147 -7.27 15.93 4.52
C ILE A 147 -6.39 17.15 4.29
N GLU A 148 -6.34 18.05 5.26
CA GLU A 148 -5.66 19.34 5.15
C GLU A 148 -4.13 19.20 5.32
N HIS A 149 -3.47 18.61 4.32
CA HIS A 149 -2.01 18.49 4.30
C HIS A 149 -1.46 18.61 2.87
N PRO A 150 -0.36 19.35 2.61
CA PRO A 150 0.20 19.56 1.27
C PRO A 150 0.48 18.26 0.49
N LEU A 151 0.98 17.21 1.17
CA LEU A 151 1.19 15.88 0.60
C LEU A 151 -0.09 15.32 -0.06
N MET A 152 -1.25 15.56 0.55
CA MET A 152 -2.56 15.09 0.08
C MET A 152 -3.19 15.97 -1.00
N GLN A 153 -2.60 17.13 -1.30
CA GLN A 153 -3.05 18.02 -2.37
C GLN A 153 -2.39 17.73 -3.72
N THR A 154 -1.41 16.83 -3.75
CA THR A 154 -0.72 16.44 -4.98
C THR A 154 -1.59 15.54 -5.87
N PRO A 155 -1.34 15.48 -7.20
CA PRO A 155 -2.00 14.51 -8.07
C PRO A 155 -1.74 13.05 -7.67
N TYR A 156 -0.59 12.77 -7.06
CA TYR A 156 -0.17 11.42 -6.65
C TYR A 156 -0.89 10.93 -5.39
N ALA A 157 -1.41 11.84 -4.56
CA ALA A 157 -2.18 11.52 -3.37
C ALA A 157 -3.70 11.43 -3.63
N ARG A 158 -4.11 11.34 -4.90
CA ARG A 158 -5.50 11.08 -5.27
C ARG A 158 -5.75 9.58 -5.27
N LEU A 159 -6.92 9.18 -4.79
CA LEU A 159 -7.41 7.81 -4.95
C LEU A 159 -7.80 7.59 -6.41
N THR A 160 -6.82 7.25 -7.24
CA THR A 160 -6.98 7.05 -8.69
C THR A 160 -7.64 5.73 -9.05
N CYS A 161 -7.62 4.75 -8.14
CA CYS A 161 -8.28 3.46 -8.30
C CYS A 161 -9.05 3.08 -7.02
N PRO A 162 -10.28 3.61 -6.83
CA PRO A 162 -11.22 3.12 -5.83
C PRO A 162 -11.46 1.61 -5.97
N PRO A 163 -11.74 0.88 -4.87
CA PRO A 163 -11.99 -0.55 -4.93
C PRO A 163 -13.24 -0.82 -5.77
N GLY A 164 -13.11 -1.68 -6.78
CA GLY A 164 -14.19 -1.95 -7.73
C GLY A 164 -14.36 -0.90 -8.83
N MET A 165 -13.49 0.12 -8.91
CA MET A 165 -13.42 0.99 -10.09
C MET A 165 -13.11 0.12 -11.30
N ARG A 166 -14.07 0.06 -12.22
CA ARG A 166 -13.84 -0.45 -13.56
C ARG A 166 -13.20 0.68 -14.33
N PHE A 167 -12.08 0.40 -15.00
CA PHE A 167 -11.57 1.34 -15.98
C PHE A 167 -12.61 1.45 -17.08
N GLU A 168 -12.99 2.69 -17.41
CA GLU A 168 -13.79 2.92 -18.60
C GLU A 168 -13.04 2.33 -19.81
N PRO A 169 -13.77 1.72 -20.77
CA PRO A 169 -13.15 1.15 -21.95
C PRO A 169 -12.28 2.19 -22.66
N ASP A 170 -10.97 1.93 -22.69
CA ASP A 170 -10.04 2.76 -23.44
C ASP A 170 -9.97 2.22 -24.88
N GLU A 171 -10.52 2.99 -25.81
CA GLU A 171 -10.58 2.62 -27.23
C GLU A 171 -9.19 2.38 -27.82
N LEU A 172 -8.19 3.17 -27.39
CA LEU A 172 -6.81 3.00 -27.84
C LEU A 172 -6.23 1.70 -27.28
N LEU A 173 -6.50 1.38 -26.01
CA LEU A 173 -6.07 0.11 -25.42
C LEU A 173 -6.70 -1.08 -26.12
N VAL A 174 -8.01 -1.02 -26.42
CA VAL A 174 -8.72 -2.08 -27.15
C VAL A 174 -8.13 -2.29 -28.55
N GLN A 175 -7.90 -1.20 -29.29
CA GLN A 175 -7.29 -1.25 -30.61
C GLN A 175 -5.85 -1.77 -30.57
N PHE A 176 -5.07 -1.35 -29.57
CA PHE A 176 -3.70 -1.83 -29.36
C PHE A 176 -3.68 -3.34 -29.10
N LEU A 177 -4.52 -3.84 -28.17
CA LEU A 177 -4.57 -5.26 -27.85
C LEU A 177 -5.06 -6.09 -29.05
N ALA A 178 -6.04 -5.60 -29.82
CA ALA A 178 -6.46 -6.24 -31.07
C ALA A 178 -5.32 -6.31 -32.10
N ALA A 179 -4.49 -5.27 -32.19
CA ALA A 179 -3.31 -5.26 -33.05
C ALA A 179 -2.24 -6.25 -32.58
N VAL A 180 -1.99 -6.34 -31.26
CA VAL A 180 -1.06 -7.31 -30.68
C VAL A 180 -1.54 -8.74 -30.96
N CYS A 181 -2.81 -9.06 -30.71
CA CYS A 181 -3.38 -10.38 -31.04
C CYS A 181 -3.25 -10.73 -32.52
N LYS A 182 -3.27 -9.73 -33.43
CA LYS A 182 -3.12 -9.93 -34.87
C LYS A 182 -1.66 -10.12 -35.30
N HIS A 183 -0.74 -9.37 -34.72
CA HIS A 183 0.63 -9.23 -35.21
C HIS A 183 1.67 -10.01 -34.39
N ASP A 184 1.43 -10.20 -33.10
CA ASP A 184 2.27 -11.00 -32.20
C ASP A 184 1.42 -11.65 -31.09
N PRO A 185 0.69 -12.74 -31.41
CA PRO A 185 -0.18 -13.40 -30.43
C PRO A 185 0.59 -13.95 -29.22
N ALA A 186 1.87 -14.30 -29.41
CA ALA A 186 2.71 -14.85 -28.35
C ALA A 186 3.10 -13.81 -27.30
N ALA A 187 3.05 -12.52 -27.64
CA ALA A 187 3.23 -11.43 -26.68
C ALA A 187 1.99 -11.18 -25.80
N MET A 188 0.86 -11.84 -26.05
CA MET A 188 -0.35 -11.66 -25.26
C MET A 188 -0.45 -12.64 -24.09
N PRO A 189 -0.44 -12.15 -22.83
CA PRO A 189 -0.69 -13.01 -21.68
C PRO A 189 -2.09 -13.60 -21.73
N ASP A 190 -2.20 -14.87 -21.36
CA ASP A 190 -3.48 -15.58 -21.29
C ASP A 190 -4.51 -14.81 -20.44
N GLY A 191 -5.72 -14.64 -20.98
CA GLY A 191 -6.84 -14.02 -20.29
C GLY A 191 -6.84 -12.49 -20.25
N LEU A 192 -5.77 -11.81 -20.69
CA LEU A 192 -5.71 -10.34 -20.69
C LEU A 192 -6.71 -9.73 -21.69
N TYR A 193 -6.81 -10.32 -22.87
CA TYR A 193 -7.71 -9.84 -23.92
C TYR A 193 -9.18 -10.00 -23.51
N GLU A 194 -9.53 -11.16 -22.96
CA GLU A 194 -10.86 -11.47 -22.45
C GLU A 194 -11.23 -10.60 -21.25
N ALA A 195 -10.29 -10.34 -20.34
CA ALA A 195 -10.52 -9.45 -19.21
C ALA A 195 -10.89 -8.03 -19.67
N VAL A 196 -10.21 -7.53 -20.72
CA VAL A 196 -10.51 -6.21 -21.30
C VAL A 196 -11.87 -6.21 -22.02
N LEU A 197 -12.22 -7.28 -22.75
CA LEU A 197 -13.51 -7.39 -23.45
C LEU A 197 -14.71 -7.66 -22.52
N GLN A 198 -14.54 -8.39 -21.42
CA GLN A 198 -15.63 -8.66 -20.46
C GLN A 198 -16.07 -7.38 -19.73
N THR A 199 -15.17 -6.41 -19.55
CA THR A 199 -15.53 -5.05 -19.13
C THR A 199 -16.51 -4.36 -20.09
N ASN A 200 -16.55 -4.77 -21.37
CA ASN A 200 -17.38 -4.14 -22.41
C ASN A 200 -18.80 -4.70 -22.50
N SER A 201 -19.10 -5.86 -21.90
CA SER A 201 -20.35 -6.60 -22.14
C SER A 201 -21.43 -6.40 -21.07
N ALA A 202 -21.16 -5.57 -20.06
CA ALA A 202 -22.05 -5.36 -18.90
C ALA A 202 -22.71 -3.97 -18.85
N ASN A 203 -22.70 -3.23 -19.96
CA ASN A 203 -23.45 -1.99 -20.17
C ASN A 203 -24.62 -2.22 -21.12
#